data_AF-A0A317C1N6-F1
#
_entry.id   AF-A0A317C1N6-F1
#
_cell.length_a   1.000
_cell.length_b   1.000
_cell.length_c   1.000
_cell.angle_alpha   90.00
_cell.angle_beta   90.00
_cell.angle_gamma   90.00
#
_symmetry.space_group_name_H-M   'P 1'
#
loop_
_entity.id
_entity.type
_entity.pdbx_description
1 polymer ?
#
loop_
_entity_poly.entity_id
_entity_poly.type
_entity_poly.pdbx_seq_one_letter_code
_entity_poly.pdbx_strand_id
1 'polypeptide(L)' 'TRTRVVVPLERSGTFSTAQRLMPKFRIEGIAVVMSTPELAGIGFSNLGEPVASLADKRQEIMAALDLLFSGI' A
#
# COMPACT_ATOMS: atom_id res chain seq x y z
N THR A 1 15.90 -12.60 -11.94
CA THR A 1 14.65 -12.52 -11.16
C THR A 1 14.05 -11.13 -11.31
N ARG A 2 12.87 -10.98 -11.91
CA ARG A 2 12.20 -9.67 -12.03
C ARG A 2 11.15 -9.56 -10.93
N THR A 3 11.56 -9.14 -9.75
CA THR A 3 10.69 -8.97 -8.57
C THR A 3 10.26 -7.51 -8.44
N ARG A 4 9.09 -7.27 -7.83
CA ARG A 4 8.65 -5.95 -7.36
C ARG A 4 8.30 -6.03 -5.89
N VAL A 5 8.72 -5.03 -5.13
CA VAL A 5 8.21 -4.82 -3.76
C VAL A 5 6.84 -4.18 -3.89
N VAL A 6 5.86 -4.73 -3.19
CA VAL A 6 4.47 -4.29 -3.21
C VAL A 6 3.92 -4.24 -1.80
N VAL A 7 2.86 -3.45 -1.61
CA VAL A 7 2.04 -3.44 -0.41
C VAL A 7 0.59 -3.75 -0.83
N PRO A 8 -0.09 -4.71 -0.19
CA PRO A 8 -1.51 -4.96 -0.45
C PRO A 8 -2.39 -3.75 -0.16
N LEU A 9 -3.44 -3.58 -0.96
CA LEU A 9 -4.52 -2.64 -0.69
C LEU A 9 -5.77 -3.43 -0.32
N GLU A 10 -6.29 -3.21 0.89
CA GLU A 10 -7.46 -3.90 1.40
C GLU A 10 -8.66 -2.96 1.49
N ARG A 11 -9.89 -3.48 1.36
CA ARG A 11 -11.09 -2.63 1.49
C ARG A 11 -11.18 -2.06 2.90
N SER A 12 -11.49 -0.77 3.02
CA SER A 12 -11.65 -0.15 4.33
C SER A 12 -12.84 -0.75 5.09
N GLY A 13 -12.73 -0.86 6.41
CA GLY A 13 -13.83 -1.30 7.30
C GLY A 13 -13.87 -2.79 7.59
N THR A 14 -12.92 -3.58 7.07
CA THR A 14 -12.79 -5.01 7.37
C THR A 14 -11.96 -5.29 8.62
N PHE A 15 -11.13 -4.35 9.07
CA PHE A 15 -10.26 -4.46 10.25
C PHE A 15 -9.91 -3.10 10.86
N SER A 16 -9.28 -3.12 12.04
CA SER A 16 -8.76 -1.92 12.71
C SER A 16 -7.46 -1.42 12.06
N THR A 17 -7.43 -0.15 11.67
CA THR A 17 -6.28 0.44 10.98
C THR A 17 -5.35 1.15 11.95
N ALA A 18 -4.05 0.86 11.90
CA ALA A 18 -3.03 1.67 12.57
C ALA A 18 -2.83 2.98 11.80
N GLN A 19 -3.31 4.09 12.37
CA GLN A 19 -3.25 5.41 11.74
C GLN A 19 -1.77 5.80 11.47
N ARG A 20 -1.51 6.50 10.36
CA ARG A 20 -0.17 6.76 9.76
C ARG A 20 0.55 5.55 9.18
N LEU A 21 0.54 4.39 9.84
CA LEU A 21 1.17 3.17 9.30
C LEU A 21 0.36 2.61 8.13
N MET A 22 -0.96 2.68 8.19
CA MET A 22 -1.88 2.11 7.20
C MET A 22 -2.71 3.22 6.56
N PRO A 23 -2.12 4.03 5.64
CA PRO A 23 -2.81 5.15 5.00
C PRO A 23 -3.99 4.68 4.16
N LYS A 24 -4.99 5.58 4.00
CA LYS A 24 -6.23 5.30 3.28
C LYS A 24 -6.23 6.01 1.93
N PHE A 25 -6.68 5.31 0.91
CA PHE A 25 -6.80 5.85 -0.45
C PHE A 25 -8.22 5.64 -1.00
N ARG A 26 -8.52 6.32 -2.10
CA ARG A 26 -9.73 6.11 -2.88
C ARG A 26 -9.33 5.78 -4.31
N ILE A 27 -9.63 4.56 -4.74
CA ILE A 27 -9.33 4.06 -6.09
C ILE A 27 -10.66 3.70 -6.73
N GLU A 28 -10.99 4.30 -7.88
CA GLU A 28 -12.27 4.07 -8.58
C GLU A 28 -13.52 4.20 -7.68
N GLY A 29 -13.46 5.12 -6.71
CA GLY A 29 -14.55 5.33 -5.75
C GLY A 29 -14.61 4.34 -4.59
N ILE A 30 -13.72 3.35 -4.54
CA ILE A 30 -13.59 2.37 -3.46
C ILE A 30 -12.58 2.89 -2.45
N ALA A 31 -12.98 2.96 -1.18
CA ALA A 31 -12.08 3.25 -0.09
C ALA A 31 -11.24 2.01 0.26
N VAL A 32 -9.92 2.16 0.18
CA VAL A 32 -8.95 1.10 0.46
C VAL A 32 -7.91 1.59 1.46
N VAL A 33 -7.27 0.64 2.13
CA VAL A 33 -6.22 0.86 3.13
C VAL A 33 -4.97 0.15 2.64
N MET A 34 -3.84 0.84 2.70
CA MET A 34 -2.54 0.23 2.49
C MET A 34 -2.14 -0.62 3.69
N SER A 35 -2.05 -1.93 3.50
CA SER A 35 -1.65 -2.88 4.55
C SER A 35 -0.13 -2.93 4.66
N THR A 36 0.47 -1.82 5.09
CA THR A 36 1.94 -1.63 5.14
C THR A 36 2.71 -2.74 5.87
N PRO A 37 2.21 -3.34 6.97
CA PRO A 37 2.86 -4.51 7.58
C PRO A 37 3.00 -5.73 6.66
N GLU A 38 2.16 -5.84 5.62
CA GLU A 38 2.17 -6.93 4.64
C GLU A 38 3.05 -6.63 3.41
N LEU A 39 4.00 -5.69 3.53
CA LEU A 39 5.01 -5.41 2.52
C LEU A 39 5.72 -6.71 2.09
N ALA A 40 5.71 -7.01 0.79
CA ALA A 40 6.25 -8.25 0.26
C ALA A 40 6.91 -8.08 -1.11
N GLY A 41 7.79 -9.01 -1.46
CA GLY A 41 8.32 -9.14 -2.83
C GLY A 41 7.48 -10.14 -3.63
N ILE A 42 7.02 -9.75 -4.81
CA ILE A 42 6.33 -10.66 -5.75
C ILE A 42 7.00 -10.68 -7.12
N GLY A 43 6.90 -11.81 -7.82
CA GLY A 43 7.38 -11.94 -9.18
C GLY A 43 6.56 -11.08 -10.15
N PHE A 44 7.21 -10.51 -11.16
CA PHE A 44 6.54 -9.67 -12.17
C PHE A 44 5.40 -10.40 -12.90
N SER A 45 5.50 -11.72 -13.08
CA SER A 45 4.45 -12.55 -13.68
C SER A 45 3.17 -12.64 -12.84
N ASN A 46 3.22 -12.28 -11.56
CA ASN A 46 2.06 -12.28 -10.66
C ASN A 46 1.34 -10.92 -10.64
N LEU A 47 1.87 -9.90 -11.33
CA LEU A 47 1.21 -8.61 -11.44
C LEU A 47 0.13 -8.68 -12.53
N GLY A 48 -1.10 -8.32 -12.17
CA GLY A 48 -2.18 -8.15 -13.13
C GLY A 48 -2.13 -6.80 -13.85
N GLU A 49 -3.22 -6.47 -14.53
CA GLU A 49 -3.36 -5.21 -15.25
C GLU A 49 -3.33 -4.00 -14.29
N PRO A 50 -2.63 -2.91 -14.64
CA PRO A 50 -2.68 -1.68 -13.87
C PRO A 50 -4.06 -1.02 -13.91
N VAL A 51 -4.61 -0.67 -12.75
CA VAL A 51 -5.93 0.00 -12.64
C VAL A 51 -5.84 1.49 -12.29
N ALA A 52 -4.80 1.91 -11.58
CA ALA A 52 -4.59 3.29 -11.16
C ALA A 52 -3.13 3.55 -10.80
N SER A 53 -2.79 4.84 -10.63
CA SER A 53 -1.49 5.28 -10.09
C SER A 53 -1.72 6.09 -8.82
N LEU A 54 -1.00 5.75 -7.74
CA LEU A 54 -0.96 6.52 -6.49
C LEU A 54 0.31 7.39 -6.39
N ALA A 55 0.92 7.74 -7.52
CA ALA A 55 2.15 8.52 -7.54
C ALA A 55 2.01 9.89 -6.86
N ASP A 56 0.82 10.50 -6.89
CA ASP A 56 0.48 11.74 -6.21
C ASP A 56 0.38 11.58 -4.67
N LYS A 57 0.23 10.33 -4.18
CA LYS A 57 0.21 9.97 -2.75
C LYS A 57 1.58 9.58 -2.21
N ARG A 58 2.65 9.81 -2.98
CA ARG A 58 4.03 9.41 -2.62
C ARG A 58 4.42 9.83 -1.20
N GLN A 59 4.09 11.04 -0.77
CA GLN A 59 4.47 11.51 0.57
C GLN A 59 3.84 10.65 1.67
N GLU A 60 2.55 10.32 1.54
CA GLU A 60 1.81 9.51 2.50
C GLU A 60 2.31 8.05 2.53
N ILE A 61 2.65 7.51 1.35
CA ILE A 61 3.26 6.18 1.20
C ILE A 61 4.63 6.13 1.87
N MET A 62 5.49 7.12 1.62
CA MET A 62 6.83 7.17 2.20
C MET A 62 6.78 7.32 3.72
N ALA A 63 5.91 8.18 4.24
CA ALA A 63 5.74 8.33 5.69
C ALA A 63 5.33 7.01 6.38
N ALA A 64 4.49 6.20 5.74
CA ALA A 64 4.11 4.89 6.26
C ALA A 64 5.29 3.88 6.24
N LEU A 65 6.13 3.92 5.20
CA LEU A 65 7.33 3.08 5.09
C LEU A 65 8.42 3.53 6.08
N ASP A 66 8.61 4.83 6.24
CA ASP A 66 9.52 5.40 7.24
C ASP A 66 9.11 4.96 8.65
N LEU A 67 7.80 5.02 8.96
CA LEU A 67 7.28 4.50 10.22
C LEU A 67 7.50 2.99 10.37
N LEU A 68 7.30 2.20 9.31
CA LEU A 68 7.51 0.74 9.34
C LEU A 68 8.97 0.38 9.67
N PHE A 69 9.94 1.07 9.06
CA PHE A 69 11.35 0.70 9.16
C PHE A 69 12.13 1.43 10.23
N SER A 70 11.82 2.70 10.46
CA SER A 70 12.59 3.59 11.32
C SER A 70 11.80 4.15 12.50
N GLY A 71 10.49 3.97 12.51
CA GLY A 71 9.63 4.40 13.63
C GLY A 71 9.34 5.91 13.68
N ILE A 72 9.70 6.68 12.64
CA ILE A 72 9.51 8.15 12.57
C ILE A 72 8.16 8.54 11.95
#